data_AF-A0A6G0Y2W3-F1
#
_entry.id   AF-A0A6G0Y2W3-F1
#
_cell.length_a   1.000
_cell.length_b   1.000
_cell.length_c   1.000
_cell.angle_alpha   90.00
_cell.angle_beta   90.00
_cell.angle_gamma   90.00
#
_symmetry.space_group_name_H-M   'P 1'
#
loop_
_entity.id
_entity.type
_entity.pdbx_description
1 polymer ?
#
loop_
_entity_poly.entity_id
_entity_poly.type
_entity_poly.pdbx_seq_one_letter_code
_entity_poly.pdbx_strand_id
1 'polypeptide(L)'
;MATLVEIDDSSSSNYDKLKDLCKENIIYFTNNERNDSTAIANAFEQLFESIGNIQPLVFKLRNVYHLYDFDPSMPGNGYRSYVCVVDLFIAHCIKICNQMAANRDSFFFRKTFYIKEIEACNQVMSTLVLCLENLCLLIGWSEPGMLFSGNDTAALELMMKIEPSKLCPFYGRCLAFQFNESLQPALKTIAIMMAAFSEVYYNENGMLARANTAWNCSKYMLNPELRARRIVNVIQYSSIEFYKAFLFLGETELLKSLPNLVSPAVAINRLIAIPSKPFLYLKPNGQLFEIQPPLCHIGPASLNARLIAKTKREGMLAENPGSGILPEPCENLIIHCHGGGFVSQSSSSHESYLRDWAVRLDIPILSIDYSLAPRAPYPRAMEELLFAYIWALSNAAFLGSTAKRVIMAGDSAGGNLSACVALKCIEMGFRVPDSLFLAYFPCAIAWSPTPARFLSLIDPLIPLGFMTNCLKAYACSPDIYQDSLYEYKLKNIAKPKDGTSEDFVENIECSEEALELIQNTNDDSQSVITPVEEVIMAAHERRQSRRFSTMLTETAENISSAITTTFITLTGGTAEEDI
;
A
#
# COMPACT_ATOMS: atom_id res chain seq x y z
N MET A 1 7.45 -2.29 -16.66
CA MET A 1 8.39 -1.37 -17.33
C MET A 1 7.59 -0.16 -17.79
N ALA A 2 7.62 0.91 -16.99
CA ALA A 2 7.15 2.21 -17.44
C ALA A 2 8.13 2.70 -18.49
N THR A 3 7.63 3.07 -19.67
CA THR A 3 8.42 3.80 -20.66
C THR A 3 8.89 5.07 -19.98
N LEU A 4 10.19 5.16 -19.70
CA LEU A 4 10.86 6.40 -19.34
C LEU A 4 10.60 7.36 -20.50
N VAL A 5 9.66 8.28 -20.30
CA VAL A 5 9.49 9.44 -21.16
C VAL A 5 10.81 10.20 -21.03
N GLU A 6 11.56 10.27 -22.13
CA GLU A 6 12.70 11.17 -22.25
C GLU A 6 12.27 12.56 -21.78
N ILE A 7 13.06 13.15 -20.88
CA ILE A 7 12.83 14.49 -20.35
C ILE A 7 12.96 15.45 -21.53
N ASP A 8 11.81 15.92 -22.00
CA ASP A 8 11.69 16.82 -23.13
C ASP A 8 11.43 18.25 -22.61
N ASP A 9 11.96 19.23 -23.33
CA ASP A 9 11.73 20.67 -23.13
C ASP A 9 10.23 21.03 -23.14
N SER A 10 9.36 20.08 -23.54
CA SER A 10 7.90 20.15 -23.46
C SER A 10 7.32 20.29 -22.05
N SER A 11 8.06 19.99 -20.98
CA SER A 11 7.53 20.16 -19.63
C SER A 11 7.28 21.62 -19.25
N SER A 12 8.20 22.54 -19.59
CA SER A 12 7.96 23.99 -19.41
C SER A 12 6.78 24.44 -20.27
N SER A 13 6.69 23.92 -21.50
CA SER A 13 5.58 24.19 -22.41
C SER A 13 4.23 23.75 -21.84
N ASN A 14 4.15 22.68 -21.06
CA ASN A 14 2.90 22.21 -20.46
C ASN A 14 2.40 23.13 -19.33
N TYR A 15 3.30 23.66 -18.50
CA TYR A 15 2.93 24.63 -17.46
C TYR A 15 2.35 25.90 -18.10
N ASP A 16 3.01 26.43 -19.14
CA ASP A 16 2.56 27.63 -19.84
C ASP A 16 1.24 27.37 -20.58
N LYS A 17 1.10 26.21 -21.24
CA LYS A 17 -0.16 25.78 -21.86
C LYS A 17 -1.31 25.71 -20.86
N LEU A 18 -1.08 25.16 -19.67
CA LEU A 18 -2.12 25.10 -18.64
C LEU A 18 -2.49 26.50 -18.14
N LYS A 19 -1.51 27.38 -17.94
CA LYS A 19 -1.74 28.79 -17.58
C LYS A 19 -2.60 29.51 -18.62
N ASP A 20 -2.32 29.30 -19.90
CA ASP A 20 -3.08 29.94 -20.98
C ASP A 20 -4.52 29.41 -21.05
N LEU A 21 -4.71 28.09 -20.88
CA LEU A 21 -6.06 27.50 -20.76
C LEU A 21 -6.83 28.05 -19.55
N CYS A 22 -6.17 28.27 -18.41
CA CYS A 22 -6.79 28.92 -17.26
C CYS A 22 -7.24 30.34 -17.61
N LYS A 23 -6.37 31.17 -18.20
CA LYS A 23 -6.71 32.55 -18.62
C LYS A 23 -7.88 32.59 -19.59
N GLU A 24 -7.89 31.73 -20.61
CA GLU A 24 -8.96 31.65 -21.59
C GLU A 24 -10.31 31.30 -20.95
N ASN A 25 -10.32 30.38 -19.98
CA ASN A 25 -11.54 30.03 -19.26
C ASN A 25 -11.97 31.13 -18.29
N ILE A 26 -11.04 31.78 -17.57
CA ILE A 26 -11.35 32.93 -16.71
C ILE A 26 -12.05 34.01 -17.52
N ILE A 27 -11.47 34.43 -18.66
CA ILE A 27 -12.06 35.46 -19.54
C ILE A 27 -13.47 35.05 -20.01
N TYR A 28 -13.63 33.79 -20.45
CA TYR A 28 -14.92 33.29 -20.92
C TYR A 28 -16.00 33.34 -19.83
N PHE A 29 -15.70 32.88 -18.61
CA PHE A 29 -16.69 32.80 -17.54
C PHE A 29 -16.93 34.17 -16.86
N THR A 30 -15.93 35.04 -16.76
CA THR A 30 -16.11 36.39 -16.21
C THR A 30 -17.01 37.26 -17.09
N ASN A 31 -16.91 37.12 -18.42
CA ASN A 31 -17.69 37.92 -19.37
C ASN A 31 -19.14 37.42 -19.57
N ASN A 32 -19.53 36.31 -18.94
CA ASN A 32 -20.81 35.65 -19.18
C ASN A 32 -21.73 35.81 -17.95
N GLU A 33 -22.74 36.67 -18.03
CA GLU A 33 -23.59 37.19 -16.92
C GLU A 33 -24.44 36.15 -16.15
N ARG A 34 -24.18 34.84 -16.29
CA ARG A 34 -24.87 33.81 -15.49
C ARG A 34 -24.27 33.78 -14.07
N ASN A 35 -25.11 33.93 -13.03
CA ASN A 35 -24.71 34.07 -11.62
C ASN A 35 -23.63 33.09 -11.10
N ASP A 36 -23.54 31.83 -11.56
CA ASP A 36 -22.48 30.90 -11.10
C ASP A 36 -21.26 30.80 -12.05
N SER A 37 -21.13 31.68 -13.05
CA SER A 37 -19.90 31.76 -13.86
C SER A 37 -18.72 32.29 -13.05
N THR A 38 -19.00 33.15 -12.06
CA THR A 38 -17.99 33.68 -11.12
C THR A 38 -17.31 32.58 -10.32
N ALA A 39 -18.04 31.57 -9.85
CA ALA A 39 -17.45 30.45 -9.11
C ALA A 39 -16.46 29.64 -9.96
N ILE A 40 -16.76 29.45 -11.24
CA ILE A 40 -15.86 28.78 -12.19
C ILE A 40 -14.61 29.63 -12.42
N ALA A 41 -14.79 30.93 -12.68
CA ALA A 41 -13.67 31.85 -12.90
C ALA A 41 -12.72 31.85 -11.69
N ASN A 42 -13.27 31.97 -10.47
CA ASN A 42 -12.49 31.91 -9.23
C ASN A 42 -11.74 30.57 -9.08
N ALA A 43 -12.37 29.44 -9.44
CA ALA A 43 -11.70 28.14 -9.40
C ALA A 43 -10.50 28.06 -10.37
N PHE A 44 -10.61 28.68 -11.56
CA PHE A 44 -9.49 28.78 -12.50
C PHE A 44 -8.41 29.79 -12.06
N GLU A 45 -8.78 30.87 -11.39
CA GLU A 45 -7.82 31.82 -10.80
C GLU A 45 -6.97 31.11 -9.74
N GLN A 46 -7.59 30.33 -8.86
CA GLN A 46 -6.87 29.50 -7.89
C GLN A 46 -5.97 28.46 -8.56
N LEU A 47 -6.43 27.84 -9.66
CA LEU A 47 -5.60 26.91 -10.42
C LEU A 47 -4.39 27.62 -11.02
N PHE A 48 -4.60 28.81 -11.58
CA PHE A 48 -3.53 29.65 -12.14
C PHE A 48 -2.46 29.99 -11.09
N GLU A 49 -2.86 30.43 -9.89
CA GLU A 49 -1.94 30.68 -8.78
C GLU A 49 -1.21 29.40 -8.35
N SER A 50 -1.91 28.28 -8.25
CA SER A 50 -1.34 26.99 -7.86
C SER A 50 -0.24 26.52 -8.82
N ILE A 51 -0.40 26.81 -10.13
CA ILE A 51 0.64 26.55 -11.12
C ILE A 51 1.89 27.40 -10.84
N GLY A 52 1.71 28.68 -10.49
CA GLY A 52 2.79 29.58 -10.10
C GLY A 52 3.57 29.10 -8.87
N ASN A 53 2.89 28.44 -7.93
CA ASN A 53 3.50 27.90 -6.72
C ASN A 53 4.26 26.58 -6.96
N ILE A 54 3.72 25.69 -7.80
CA ILE A 54 4.31 24.36 -8.00
C ILE A 54 5.52 24.37 -8.93
N GLN A 55 5.49 25.22 -9.98
CA GLN A 55 6.49 25.22 -11.05
C GLN A 55 7.93 25.50 -10.54
N PRO A 56 8.18 26.48 -9.65
CA PRO A 56 9.51 26.74 -9.10
C PRO A 56 10.07 25.57 -8.28
N LEU A 57 9.20 24.87 -7.53
CA LEU A 57 9.60 23.72 -6.72
C LEU A 57 10.02 22.55 -7.60
N VAL A 58 9.27 22.27 -8.67
CA VAL A 58 9.62 21.23 -9.65
C VAL A 58 10.93 21.57 -10.35
N PHE A 59 11.12 22.82 -10.76
CA PHE A 59 12.39 23.27 -11.37
C PHE A 59 13.57 23.07 -10.42
N LYS A 60 13.42 23.44 -9.14
CA LYS A 60 14.43 23.22 -8.10
C LYS A 60 14.82 21.74 -7.99
N LEU A 61 13.83 20.83 -7.93
CA LEU A 61 14.10 19.39 -7.85
C LEU A 61 14.77 18.84 -9.11
N ARG A 62 14.33 19.26 -10.31
CA ARG A 62 14.94 18.82 -11.58
C ARG A 62 16.42 19.17 -11.70
N ASN A 63 16.86 20.25 -11.05
CA ASN A 63 18.26 20.64 -11.06
C ASN A 63 19.16 19.77 -10.17
N VAL A 64 18.59 18.95 -9.28
CA VAL A 64 19.38 18.24 -8.25
C VAL A 64 19.09 16.74 -8.14
N TYR A 65 17.91 16.29 -8.54
CA TYR A 65 17.49 14.89 -8.42
C TYR A 65 18.40 13.85 -9.11
N HIS A 66 19.21 14.24 -10.10
CA HIS A 66 20.15 13.36 -10.79
C HIS A 66 21.34 12.99 -9.89
N LEU A 67 21.63 13.79 -8.87
CA LEU A 67 22.66 13.53 -7.87
C LEU A 67 22.30 12.35 -6.93
N TYR A 68 21.07 11.85 -7.02
CA TYR A 68 20.55 10.76 -6.20
C TYR A 68 20.23 9.50 -7.02
N ASP A 69 20.63 9.48 -8.29
CA ASP A 69 20.56 8.27 -9.11
C ASP A 69 21.61 7.27 -8.63
N PHE A 70 21.21 6.00 -8.47
CA PHE A 70 22.13 4.94 -8.09
C PHE A 70 23.23 4.72 -9.14
N ASP A 71 22.86 4.84 -10.42
CA ASP A 71 23.75 4.69 -11.56
C ASP A 71 23.41 5.76 -12.62
N PRO A 72 24.36 6.60 -13.07
CA PRO A 72 24.13 7.58 -14.13
C PRO A 72 23.61 6.98 -15.45
N SER A 73 23.91 5.71 -15.72
CA SER A 73 23.44 4.98 -16.90
C SER A 73 22.03 4.40 -16.74
N MET A 74 21.53 4.32 -15.50
CA MET A 74 20.19 3.84 -15.16
C MET A 74 19.51 4.86 -14.23
N PRO A 75 19.14 6.05 -14.74
CA PRO A 75 18.52 7.09 -13.93
C PRO A 75 17.23 6.58 -13.31
N GLY A 76 17.11 6.72 -11.99
CA GLY A 76 16.02 6.10 -11.24
C GLY A 76 16.13 6.38 -9.74
N ASN A 77 15.28 7.28 -9.25
CA ASN A 77 15.15 7.55 -7.82
C ASN A 77 13.75 8.13 -7.50
N GLY A 78 13.44 8.21 -6.21
CA GLY A 78 12.12 8.66 -5.77
C GLY A 78 11.80 10.12 -6.09
N TYR A 79 12.79 11.03 -6.16
CA TYR A 79 12.56 12.43 -6.53
C TYR A 79 12.16 12.54 -8.01
N ARG A 80 12.80 11.76 -8.90
CA ARG A 80 12.39 11.63 -10.31
C ARG A 80 10.95 11.15 -10.43
N SER A 81 10.60 10.10 -9.68
CA SER A 81 9.22 9.59 -9.65
C SER A 81 8.22 10.65 -9.20
N TYR A 82 8.57 11.46 -8.20
CA TYR A 82 7.70 12.52 -7.71
C TYR A 82 7.48 13.64 -8.75
N VAL A 83 8.55 14.09 -9.39
CA VAL A 83 8.47 15.07 -10.50
C VAL A 83 7.60 14.52 -11.64
N CYS A 84 7.80 13.26 -12.03
CA CYS A 84 6.98 12.58 -13.04
C CYS A 84 5.49 12.56 -12.66
N VAL A 85 5.16 12.27 -11.40
CA VAL A 85 3.76 12.33 -10.91
C VAL A 85 3.19 13.74 -11.06
N VAL A 86 3.95 14.78 -10.73
CA VAL A 86 3.50 16.17 -10.91
C VAL A 86 3.28 16.48 -12.39
N ASP A 87 4.20 16.08 -13.28
CA ASP A 87 4.05 16.29 -14.73
C ASP A 87 2.81 15.59 -15.29
N LEU A 88 2.56 14.35 -14.88
CA LEU A 88 1.34 13.61 -15.22
C LEU A 88 0.09 14.34 -14.71
N PHE A 89 0.17 14.98 -13.55
CA PHE A 89 -0.93 15.75 -13.00
C PHE A 89 -1.19 17.05 -13.77
N ILE A 90 -0.15 17.75 -14.21
CA ILE A 90 -0.29 18.91 -15.10
C ILE A 90 -0.96 18.50 -16.41
N ALA A 91 -0.55 17.38 -17.01
CA ALA A 91 -1.21 16.83 -18.19
C ALA A 91 -2.69 16.47 -17.94
N HIS A 92 -3.00 15.92 -16.76
CA HIS A 92 -4.37 15.66 -16.34
C HIS A 92 -5.22 16.94 -16.24
N CYS A 93 -4.68 18.01 -15.65
CA CYS A 93 -5.34 19.32 -15.58
C CYS A 93 -5.60 19.89 -16.98
N ILE A 94 -4.62 19.82 -17.89
CA ILE A 94 -4.78 20.25 -19.30
C ILE A 94 -5.90 19.48 -19.98
N LYS A 95 -6.01 18.16 -19.76
CA LYS A 95 -7.09 17.32 -20.31
C LYS A 95 -8.46 17.80 -19.83
N ILE A 96 -8.63 18.09 -18.54
CA ILE A 96 -9.88 18.60 -17.96
C ILE A 96 -10.22 19.99 -18.53
N CYS A 97 -9.24 20.91 -18.57
CA CYS A 97 -9.43 22.26 -19.10
C CYS A 97 -9.86 22.24 -20.57
N ASN A 98 -9.25 21.39 -21.40
CA ASN A 98 -9.62 21.23 -22.80
C ASN A 98 -11.01 20.61 -22.96
N GLN A 99 -11.36 19.59 -22.17
CA GLN A 99 -12.71 19.01 -22.18
C GLN A 99 -13.77 20.06 -21.82
N MET A 100 -13.48 20.91 -20.85
CA MET A 100 -14.37 21.99 -20.47
C MET A 100 -14.49 23.04 -21.59
N ALA A 101 -13.36 23.51 -22.13
CA ALA A 101 -13.32 24.47 -23.22
C ALA A 101 -14.10 24.00 -24.47
N ALA A 102 -14.02 22.71 -24.79
CA ALA A 102 -14.76 22.12 -25.90
C ALA A 102 -16.27 21.99 -25.66
N ASN A 103 -16.72 21.96 -24.40
CA ASN A 103 -18.13 21.70 -24.04
C ASN A 103 -18.84 22.92 -23.45
N ARG A 104 -18.15 24.03 -23.14
CA ARG A 104 -18.69 25.18 -22.40
C ARG A 104 -19.82 25.94 -23.12
N ASP A 105 -19.90 25.81 -24.45
CA ASP A 105 -20.98 26.39 -25.28
C ASP A 105 -22.15 25.41 -25.50
N SER A 106 -22.03 24.15 -25.06
CA SER A 106 -23.07 23.14 -25.24
C SER A 106 -24.28 23.38 -24.35
N PHE A 107 -25.48 23.12 -24.89
CA PHE A 107 -26.73 23.14 -24.11
C PHE A 107 -26.70 22.16 -22.92
N PHE A 108 -25.97 21.03 -23.05
CA PHE A 108 -25.81 20.03 -22.00
C PHE A 108 -24.58 20.26 -21.13
N PHE A 109 -24.03 21.48 -21.09
CA PHE A 109 -22.86 21.81 -20.29
C PHE A 109 -23.12 21.54 -18.79
N ARG A 110 -22.40 20.58 -18.23
CA ARG A 110 -22.54 20.15 -16.83
C ARG A 110 -21.73 21.06 -15.90
N LYS A 111 -22.25 22.25 -15.66
CA LYS A 111 -21.58 23.30 -14.86
C LYS A 111 -21.03 22.81 -13.52
N THR A 112 -21.91 22.25 -12.67
CA THR A 112 -21.54 21.74 -11.34
C THR A 112 -20.51 20.61 -11.40
N PHE A 113 -20.53 19.81 -12.47
CA PHE A 113 -19.53 18.76 -12.66
C PHE A 113 -18.14 19.37 -12.89
N TYR A 114 -18.02 20.32 -13.82
CA TYR A 114 -16.74 20.94 -14.14
C TYR A 114 -16.18 21.81 -13.01
N ILE A 115 -17.02 22.52 -12.26
CA ILE A 115 -16.59 23.23 -11.04
C ILE A 115 -15.87 22.26 -10.11
N LYS A 116 -16.50 21.13 -9.78
CA LYS A 116 -15.93 20.14 -8.88
C LYS A 116 -14.66 19.46 -9.42
N GLU A 117 -14.54 19.31 -10.74
CA GLU A 117 -13.29 18.82 -11.36
C GLU A 117 -12.14 19.80 -11.14
N ILE A 118 -12.36 21.10 -11.36
CA ILE A 118 -11.33 22.12 -11.16
C ILE A 118 -11.00 22.31 -9.67
N GLU A 119 -12.01 22.30 -8.79
CA GLU A 119 -11.80 22.33 -7.34
C GLU A 119 -10.97 21.13 -6.85
N ALA A 120 -11.25 19.93 -7.36
CA ALA A 120 -10.43 18.76 -7.06
C ALA A 120 -9.01 18.92 -7.58
N CYS A 121 -8.82 19.54 -8.75
CA CYS A 121 -7.49 19.85 -9.27
C CYS A 121 -6.73 20.81 -8.36
N ASN A 122 -7.37 21.87 -7.88
CA ASN A 122 -6.77 22.82 -6.93
C ASN A 122 -6.33 22.13 -5.63
N GLN A 123 -7.17 21.24 -5.09
CA GLN A 123 -6.83 20.51 -3.88
C GLN A 123 -5.66 19.54 -4.08
N VAL A 124 -5.60 18.83 -5.21
CA VAL A 124 -4.43 17.98 -5.55
C VAL A 124 -3.17 18.84 -5.72
N MET A 125 -3.24 19.96 -6.45
CA MET A 125 -2.10 20.87 -6.63
C MET A 125 -1.56 21.34 -5.27
N SER A 126 -2.44 21.78 -4.39
CA SER A 126 -2.09 22.24 -3.04
C SER A 126 -1.37 21.15 -2.24
N THR A 127 -1.87 19.91 -2.26
CA THR A 127 -1.21 18.78 -1.59
C THR A 127 0.13 18.43 -2.25
N LEU A 128 0.24 18.47 -3.58
CA LEU A 128 1.50 18.24 -4.28
C LEU A 128 2.54 19.32 -3.97
N VAL A 129 2.14 20.59 -3.88
CA VAL A 129 3.01 21.71 -3.44
C VAL A 129 3.54 21.42 -2.04
N LEU A 130 2.68 21.10 -1.08
CA LEU A 130 3.07 20.76 0.28
C LEU A 130 4.09 19.60 0.32
N CYS A 131 3.86 18.55 -0.46
CA CYS A 131 4.80 17.45 -0.55
C CYS A 131 6.14 17.90 -1.16
N LEU A 132 6.13 18.67 -2.25
CA LEU A 132 7.34 19.15 -2.92
C LEU A 132 8.18 20.08 -2.02
N GLU A 133 7.54 20.93 -1.22
CA GLU A 133 8.20 21.75 -0.20
C GLU A 133 8.96 20.87 0.80
N ASN A 134 8.30 19.82 1.31
CA ASN A 134 8.93 18.85 2.20
C ASN A 134 10.08 18.10 1.51
N LEU A 135 9.91 17.67 0.26
CA LEU A 135 10.99 17.02 -0.50
C LEU A 135 12.19 17.94 -0.73
N CYS A 136 11.95 19.24 -0.95
CA CYS A 136 13.02 20.23 -1.08
C CYS A 136 13.79 20.41 0.24
N LEU A 137 13.12 20.30 1.38
CA LEU A 137 13.78 20.29 2.70
C LEU A 137 14.61 19.02 2.89
N LEU A 138 14.07 17.85 2.54
CA LEU A 138 14.78 16.57 2.64
C LEU A 138 16.08 16.56 1.83
N ILE A 139 16.06 17.09 0.61
CA ILE A 139 17.29 17.25 -0.20
C ILE A 139 18.32 18.12 0.51
N GLY A 140 17.88 19.20 1.16
CA GLY A 140 18.77 20.07 1.93
C GLY A 140 19.40 19.39 3.15
N TRP A 141 18.84 18.28 3.61
CA TRP A 141 19.34 17.49 4.75
C TRP A 141 20.08 16.21 4.35
N SER A 142 20.19 15.94 3.05
CA SER A 142 20.75 14.69 2.54
C SER A 142 22.00 14.97 1.71
N GLU A 143 23.08 14.27 2.01
CA GLU A 143 24.30 14.30 1.19
C GLU A 143 24.01 13.77 -0.23
N PRO A 144 24.70 14.27 -1.27
CA PRO A 144 24.58 13.72 -2.62
C PRO A 144 24.81 12.20 -2.65
N GLY A 145 23.94 11.47 -3.35
CA GLY A 145 23.94 10.01 -3.40
C GLY A 145 23.25 9.31 -2.21
N MET A 146 22.92 10.01 -1.13
CA MET A 146 22.20 9.45 0.01
C MET A 146 20.69 9.74 -0.09
N LEU A 147 19.88 8.68 -0.15
CA LEU A 147 18.41 8.80 -0.23
C LEU A 147 17.72 8.95 1.13
N PHE A 148 18.45 8.69 2.21
CA PHE A 148 17.97 8.81 3.59
C PHE A 148 18.58 10.05 4.21
N SER A 149 17.76 10.80 4.97
CA SER A 149 18.21 12.02 5.62
C SER A 149 19.12 11.70 6.81
N GLY A 150 20.08 12.58 7.12
CA GLY A 150 20.84 12.49 8.38
C GLY A 150 20.04 12.94 9.62
N ASN A 151 18.80 13.40 9.46
CA ASN A 151 17.94 13.95 10.51
C ASN A 151 16.51 13.37 10.43
N ASP A 152 16.40 12.07 10.67
CA ASP A 152 15.16 11.30 10.47
C ASP A 152 13.99 11.79 11.34
N THR A 153 14.23 12.29 12.55
CA THR A 153 13.17 12.76 13.46
C THR A 153 12.45 13.99 12.91
N ALA A 154 13.19 15.04 12.54
CA ALA A 154 12.59 16.26 11.95
C ALA A 154 11.87 15.94 10.64
N ALA A 155 12.41 14.99 9.89
CA ALA A 155 11.88 14.56 8.63
C ALA A 155 10.55 13.80 8.81
N LEU A 156 10.44 12.94 9.82
CA LEU A 156 9.19 12.25 10.16
C LEU A 156 8.08 13.24 10.51
N GLU A 157 8.40 14.26 11.31
CA GLU A 157 7.46 15.33 11.66
C GLU A 157 6.90 16.04 10.41
N LEU A 158 7.72 16.24 9.37
CA LEU A 158 7.25 16.83 8.10
C LEU A 158 6.19 15.97 7.41
N MET A 159 6.41 14.66 7.36
CA MET A 159 5.45 13.74 6.73
C MET A 159 4.14 13.69 7.53
N MET A 160 4.21 13.80 8.86
CA MET A 160 3.05 13.82 9.75
C MET A 160 2.19 15.10 9.65
N LYS A 161 2.74 16.20 9.13
CA LYS A 161 1.99 17.44 8.89
C LYS A 161 0.97 17.32 7.74
N ILE A 162 1.04 16.27 6.93
CA ILE A 162 0.08 16.04 5.87
C ILE A 162 -1.20 15.46 6.48
N GLU A 163 -2.20 16.33 6.63
CA GLU A 163 -3.49 15.93 7.18
C GLU A 163 -4.21 14.92 6.27
N PRO A 164 -4.86 13.89 6.86
CA PRO A 164 -5.84 13.02 6.23
C PRO A 164 -6.71 13.63 5.13
N SER A 165 -7.34 14.77 5.44
CA SER A 165 -8.29 15.48 4.58
C SER A 165 -7.68 15.84 3.23
N LYS A 166 -6.39 16.19 3.20
CA LYS A 166 -5.62 16.56 2.00
C LYS A 166 -5.40 15.41 1.02
N LEU A 167 -5.65 14.17 1.44
CA LEU A 167 -5.56 12.99 0.59
C LEU A 167 -6.86 12.69 -0.16
N CYS A 168 -8.01 13.22 0.28
CA CYS A 168 -9.31 12.94 -0.33
C CYS A 168 -9.35 13.13 -1.86
N PRO A 169 -8.79 14.21 -2.44
CA PRO A 169 -8.83 14.42 -3.89
C PRO A 169 -8.23 13.28 -4.71
N PHE A 170 -7.18 12.63 -4.18
CA PHE A 170 -6.50 11.49 -4.80
C PHE A 170 -7.33 10.20 -4.80
N TYR A 171 -8.35 10.09 -3.95
CA TYR A 171 -9.28 8.95 -3.91
C TYR A 171 -10.66 9.30 -4.50
N GLY A 172 -10.84 10.55 -4.91
CA GLY A 172 -12.06 11.11 -5.50
C GLY A 172 -11.98 11.18 -7.02
N ARG A 173 -12.08 12.39 -7.55
CA ARG A 173 -12.11 12.67 -9.00
C ARG A 173 -10.78 12.36 -9.68
N CYS A 174 -9.68 12.70 -9.01
CA CYS A 174 -8.33 12.50 -9.52
C CYS A 174 -7.79 11.08 -9.24
N LEU A 175 -8.66 10.12 -8.89
CA LEU A 175 -8.22 8.76 -8.57
C LEU A 175 -7.44 8.11 -9.73
N ALA A 176 -6.24 7.66 -9.38
CA ALA A 176 -5.31 6.94 -10.25
C ALA A 176 -4.79 7.75 -11.45
N PHE A 177 -4.81 9.09 -11.40
CA PHE A 177 -4.31 9.93 -12.49
C PHE A 177 -2.85 9.60 -12.87
N GLN A 178 -2.05 9.12 -11.91
CA GLN A 178 -0.64 8.78 -12.07
C GLN A 178 -0.41 7.42 -12.77
N PHE A 179 -1.47 6.66 -13.04
CA PHE A 179 -1.41 5.38 -13.72
C PHE A 179 -1.88 5.48 -15.17
N ASN A 180 -1.40 4.56 -16.01
CA ASN A 180 -1.82 4.44 -17.40
C ASN A 180 -3.36 4.28 -17.51
N GLU A 181 -3.95 4.84 -18.55
CA GLU A 181 -5.41 4.83 -18.78
C GLU A 181 -6.03 3.42 -18.75
N SER A 182 -5.27 2.38 -19.12
CA SER A 182 -5.74 0.98 -19.04
C SER A 182 -5.94 0.46 -17.61
N LEU A 183 -5.18 0.96 -16.64
CA LEU A 183 -5.24 0.53 -15.23
C LEU A 183 -6.25 1.33 -14.40
N GLN A 184 -6.54 2.58 -14.81
CA GLN A 184 -7.43 3.46 -14.05
C GLN A 184 -8.83 2.86 -13.79
N PRO A 185 -9.50 2.18 -14.75
CA PRO A 185 -10.79 1.54 -14.48
C PRO A 185 -10.71 0.45 -13.41
N ALA A 186 -9.67 -0.38 -13.45
CA ALA A 186 -9.47 -1.44 -12.46
C ALA A 186 -9.25 -0.86 -11.05
N LEU A 187 -8.40 0.15 -10.93
CA LEU A 187 -8.14 0.85 -9.67
C LEU A 187 -9.39 1.54 -9.11
N LYS A 188 -10.18 2.18 -9.98
CA LYS A 188 -11.48 2.78 -9.63
C LYS A 188 -12.46 1.73 -9.12
N THR A 189 -12.53 0.57 -9.77
CA THR A 189 -13.37 -0.55 -9.32
C THR A 189 -12.93 -1.07 -7.94
N ILE A 190 -11.64 -1.26 -7.71
CA ILE A 190 -11.10 -1.68 -6.41
C ILE A 190 -11.47 -0.66 -5.33
N ALA A 191 -11.29 0.63 -5.60
CA ALA A 191 -11.65 1.72 -4.68
C ALA A 191 -13.15 1.73 -4.34
N ILE A 192 -14.03 1.54 -5.33
CA ILE A 192 -15.48 1.45 -5.12
C ILE A 192 -15.83 0.22 -4.28
N MET A 193 -15.24 -0.93 -4.59
CA MET A 193 -15.46 -2.17 -3.84
C MET A 193 -14.98 -2.02 -2.38
N MET A 194 -13.83 -1.40 -2.15
CA MET A 194 -13.32 -1.15 -0.80
C MET A 194 -14.25 -0.23 0.00
N ALA A 195 -14.70 0.88 -0.61
CA ALA A 195 -15.65 1.79 0.03
C ALA A 195 -16.98 1.08 0.36
N ALA A 196 -17.55 0.35 -0.60
CA ALA A 196 -18.79 -0.41 -0.39
C ALA A 196 -18.64 -1.51 0.66
N PHE A 197 -17.56 -2.29 0.59
CA PHE A 197 -17.26 -3.37 1.53
C PHE A 197 -17.07 -2.84 2.94
N SER A 198 -16.36 -1.72 3.10
CA SER A 198 -16.19 -1.10 4.42
C SER A 198 -17.51 -0.64 5.05
N GLU A 199 -18.47 -0.15 4.27
CA GLU A 199 -19.79 0.23 4.80
C GLU A 199 -20.54 -1.00 5.33
N VAL A 200 -20.47 -2.13 4.63
CA VAL A 200 -21.08 -3.38 5.08
C VAL A 200 -20.36 -3.97 6.29
N TYR A 201 -19.03 -3.91 6.30
CA TYR A 201 -18.21 -4.52 7.35
C TYR A 201 -18.38 -3.84 8.72
N TYR A 202 -18.46 -2.51 8.73
CA TYR A 202 -18.54 -1.74 9.99
C TYR A 202 -19.97 -1.40 10.44
N ASN A 203 -21.00 -1.75 9.67
CA ASN A 203 -22.39 -1.54 10.08
C ASN A 203 -22.92 -2.79 10.80
N GLU A 204 -23.41 -2.61 12.04
CA GLU A 204 -23.88 -3.69 12.93
C GLU A 204 -25.20 -4.35 12.47
N ASN A 205 -25.90 -3.79 11.47
CA ASN A 205 -27.14 -4.34 10.92
C ASN A 205 -26.86 -5.51 9.94
N GLY A 206 -26.39 -6.63 10.50
CA GLY A 206 -25.78 -7.79 9.84
C GLY A 206 -26.60 -8.54 8.77
N MET A 207 -27.82 -8.12 8.46
CA MET A 207 -28.66 -8.72 7.40
C MET A 207 -29.13 -7.71 6.34
N LEU A 208 -29.57 -6.50 6.74
CA LEU A 208 -30.04 -5.47 5.80
C LEU A 208 -28.88 -4.84 4.99
N ALA A 209 -27.69 -4.74 5.59
CA ALA A 209 -26.50 -4.16 4.93
C ALA A 209 -25.96 -5.02 3.78
N ARG A 210 -26.11 -6.35 3.85
CA ARG A 210 -25.65 -7.28 2.81
C ARG A 210 -26.53 -7.27 1.56
N ALA A 211 -27.84 -7.06 1.73
CA ALA A 211 -28.81 -6.99 0.63
C ALA A 211 -28.61 -5.76 -0.28
N ASN A 212 -27.91 -4.72 0.18
CA ASN A 212 -27.69 -3.45 -0.53
C ASN A 212 -26.30 -3.31 -1.16
N THR A 213 -25.52 -4.39 -1.34
CA THR A 213 -24.15 -4.30 -1.87
C THR A 213 -24.10 -3.62 -3.26
N ALA A 214 -25.04 -3.94 -4.15
CA ALA A 214 -25.15 -3.31 -5.47
C ALA A 214 -25.52 -1.80 -5.36
N TRP A 215 -26.37 -1.44 -4.41
CA TRP A 215 -26.72 -0.06 -4.11
C TRP A 215 -25.51 0.72 -3.57
N ASN A 216 -24.75 0.13 -2.65
CA ASN A 216 -23.54 0.73 -2.09
C ASN A 216 -22.47 0.97 -3.17
N CYS A 217 -22.23 -0.01 -4.05
CA CYS A 217 -21.33 0.18 -5.19
C CYS A 217 -21.80 1.34 -6.09
N SER A 218 -23.10 1.42 -6.37
CA SER A 218 -23.67 2.50 -7.20
C SER A 218 -23.51 3.88 -6.55
N LYS A 219 -23.76 3.98 -5.24
CA LYS A 219 -23.56 5.19 -4.42
C LYS A 219 -22.12 5.72 -4.52
N TYR A 220 -21.13 4.84 -4.35
CA TYR A 220 -19.71 5.21 -4.41
C TYR A 220 -19.15 5.39 -5.82
N MET A 221 -19.82 4.83 -6.83
CA MET A 221 -19.56 5.12 -8.23
C MET A 221 -20.02 6.53 -8.60
N LEU A 222 -21.24 6.91 -8.19
CA LEU A 222 -21.87 8.18 -8.54
C LEU A 222 -21.36 9.38 -7.74
N ASN A 223 -20.83 9.17 -6.53
CA ASN A 223 -20.33 10.24 -5.66
C ASN A 223 -18.83 10.06 -5.32
N PRO A 224 -17.92 10.63 -6.14
CA PRO A 224 -16.48 10.54 -5.93
C PRO A 224 -16.02 11.13 -4.59
N GLU A 225 -16.61 12.22 -4.12
CA GLU A 225 -16.21 12.89 -2.88
C GLU A 225 -16.60 12.06 -1.64
N LEU A 226 -17.74 11.38 -1.69
CA LEU A 226 -18.13 10.43 -0.65
C LEU A 226 -17.22 9.20 -0.64
N ARG A 227 -16.89 8.67 -1.83
CA ARG A 227 -15.93 7.57 -1.97
C ARG A 227 -14.57 7.94 -1.38
N ALA A 228 -14.06 9.12 -1.74
CA ALA A 228 -12.79 9.63 -1.23
C ALA A 228 -12.73 9.64 0.30
N ARG A 229 -13.71 10.30 0.94
CA ARG A 229 -13.80 10.38 2.41
C ARG A 229 -13.88 9.00 3.05
N ARG A 230 -14.65 8.08 2.47
CA ARG A 230 -14.76 6.71 2.98
C ARG A 230 -13.42 5.98 2.90
N ILE A 231 -12.72 6.07 1.76
CA ILE A 231 -11.43 5.42 1.56
C ILE A 231 -10.38 6.00 2.52
N VAL A 232 -10.27 7.32 2.62
CA VAL A 232 -9.32 7.96 3.54
C VAL A 232 -9.55 7.52 4.98
N ASN A 233 -10.81 7.43 5.42
CA ASN A 233 -11.15 6.89 6.74
C ASN A 233 -10.76 5.41 6.89
N VAL A 234 -11.01 4.57 5.89
CA VAL A 234 -10.59 3.16 5.90
C VAL A 234 -9.07 3.06 6.02
N ILE A 235 -8.33 3.83 5.23
CA ILE A 235 -6.86 3.83 5.23
C ILE A 235 -6.30 4.15 6.61
N GLN A 236 -6.90 5.09 7.32
CA GLN A 236 -6.42 5.55 8.61
C GLN A 236 -6.85 4.67 9.77
N TYR A 237 -8.08 4.18 9.73
CA TYR A 237 -8.72 3.63 10.90
C TYR A 237 -8.93 2.13 10.77
N SER A 238 -9.01 1.54 9.58
CA SER A 238 -9.36 0.12 9.49
C SER A 238 -8.37 -0.83 10.16
N SER A 239 -8.91 -1.80 10.91
CA SER A 239 -8.15 -2.85 11.55
C SER A 239 -7.59 -3.84 10.52
N ILE A 240 -6.58 -4.64 10.91
CA ILE A 240 -6.01 -5.64 9.99
C ILE A 240 -7.05 -6.70 9.59
N GLU A 241 -8.02 -6.99 10.46
CA GLU A 241 -9.10 -7.96 10.20
C GLU A 241 -10.00 -7.50 9.06
N PHE A 242 -10.27 -6.19 8.97
CA PHE A 242 -10.97 -5.62 7.82
C PHE A 242 -10.19 -5.88 6.54
N TYR A 243 -8.90 -5.58 6.55
CA TYR A 243 -8.05 -5.74 5.37
C TYR A 243 -7.89 -7.20 4.96
N LYS A 244 -7.73 -8.11 5.92
CA LYS A 244 -7.75 -9.55 5.69
C LYS A 244 -9.05 -9.93 5.01
N ALA A 245 -10.19 -9.56 5.58
CA ALA A 245 -11.50 -9.88 5.02
C ALA A 245 -11.68 -9.32 3.60
N PHE A 246 -11.22 -8.10 3.34
CA PHE A 246 -11.28 -7.48 2.01
C PHE A 246 -10.38 -8.20 0.99
N LEU A 247 -9.13 -8.50 1.34
CA LEU A 247 -8.20 -9.20 0.46
C LEU A 247 -8.62 -10.66 0.20
N PHE A 248 -9.22 -11.32 1.20
CA PHE A 248 -9.82 -12.65 1.05
C PHE A 248 -11.06 -12.66 0.14
N LEU A 249 -11.68 -11.51 -0.18
CA LEU A 249 -12.74 -11.50 -1.20
C LEU A 249 -12.24 -12.05 -2.53
N GLY A 250 -10.98 -11.80 -2.88
CA GLY A 250 -10.30 -12.35 -4.06
C GLY A 250 -10.20 -13.89 -4.05
N GLU A 251 -10.31 -14.51 -2.88
CA GLU A 251 -10.28 -15.97 -2.69
C GLU A 251 -11.68 -16.58 -2.50
N THR A 252 -12.76 -15.82 -2.75
CA THR A 252 -14.12 -16.40 -2.69
C THR A 252 -14.33 -17.46 -3.77
N GLU A 253 -15.21 -18.45 -3.50
CA GLU A 253 -15.46 -19.58 -4.41
C GLU A 253 -15.78 -19.16 -5.86
N LEU A 254 -16.44 -18.02 -6.05
CA LEU A 254 -16.71 -17.45 -7.36
C LEU A 254 -15.41 -17.08 -8.11
N LEU A 255 -14.46 -16.45 -7.42
CA LEU A 255 -13.18 -16.02 -7.99
C LEU A 255 -12.13 -17.14 -8.05
N LYS A 256 -12.23 -18.19 -7.23
CA LYS A 256 -11.41 -19.41 -7.35
C LYS A 256 -11.59 -20.14 -8.69
N SER A 257 -12.74 -19.97 -9.33
CA SER A 257 -13.01 -20.55 -10.66
C SER A 257 -12.32 -19.78 -11.79
N LEU A 258 -11.96 -18.52 -11.57
CA LEU A 258 -11.46 -17.61 -12.59
C LEU A 258 -10.08 -18.05 -13.15
N PRO A 259 -9.10 -18.48 -12.33
CA PRO A 259 -7.85 -19.06 -12.85
C PRO A 259 -8.07 -20.26 -13.76
N ASN A 260 -9.08 -21.10 -13.53
CA ASN A 260 -9.38 -22.23 -14.40
C ASN A 260 -9.94 -21.81 -15.77
N LEU A 261 -10.57 -20.64 -15.86
CA LEU A 261 -11.10 -20.08 -17.10
C LEU A 261 -10.03 -19.38 -17.94
N VAL A 262 -9.07 -18.70 -17.30
CA VAL A 262 -8.11 -17.81 -17.98
C VAL A 262 -6.66 -18.27 -17.94
N SER A 263 -6.30 -19.20 -17.06
CA SER A 263 -4.90 -19.64 -16.87
C SER A 263 -4.62 -20.94 -17.62
N PRO A 264 -3.41 -21.12 -18.17
CA PRO A 264 -3.02 -22.34 -18.87
C PRO A 264 -3.22 -23.60 -18.03
N ALA A 265 -3.67 -24.69 -18.64
CA ALA A 265 -3.76 -25.99 -17.96
C ALA A 265 -2.36 -26.54 -17.65
N VAL A 266 -2.23 -27.22 -16.51
CA VAL A 266 -0.99 -27.85 -16.03
C VAL A 266 -1.27 -29.28 -15.60
N ALA A 267 -0.31 -30.19 -15.76
CA ALA A 267 -0.48 -31.59 -15.36
C ALA A 267 -0.61 -31.75 -13.83
N ILE A 268 0.09 -30.91 -13.07
CA ILE A 268 0.07 -30.91 -11.61
C ILE A 268 -0.30 -29.51 -11.11
N ASN A 269 -1.32 -29.45 -10.28
CA ASN A 269 -1.67 -28.33 -9.40
C ASN A 269 -2.31 -28.93 -8.15
N ARG A 270 -1.49 -29.27 -7.15
CA ARG A 270 -1.95 -29.99 -5.96
C ARG A 270 -1.38 -29.36 -4.69
N LEU A 271 -2.17 -29.33 -3.63
CA LEU A 271 -1.67 -29.09 -2.28
C LEU A 271 -0.99 -30.36 -1.77
N ILE A 272 0.24 -30.19 -1.28
CA ILE A 272 1.02 -31.18 -0.57
C ILE A 272 1.30 -30.69 0.85
N ALA A 273 1.52 -31.62 1.76
CA ALA A 273 1.86 -31.31 3.15
C ALA A 273 3.35 -31.58 3.38
N ILE A 274 4.08 -30.56 3.82
CA ILE A 274 5.45 -30.69 4.33
C ILE A 274 5.33 -31.07 5.81
N PRO A 275 5.78 -32.27 6.22
CA PRO A 275 5.59 -32.77 7.57
C PRO A 275 6.42 -31.98 8.58
N SER A 276 5.79 -31.67 9.72
CA SER A 276 6.46 -31.02 10.87
C SER A 276 7.22 -32.04 11.70
N LYS A 277 8.30 -32.59 11.13
CA LYS A 277 9.17 -33.56 11.78
C LYS A 277 10.64 -33.20 11.54
N PRO A 278 11.53 -33.47 12.50
CA PRO A 278 12.96 -33.31 12.29
C PRO A 278 13.46 -34.17 11.13
N PHE A 279 14.45 -33.67 10.40
CA PHE A 279 15.13 -34.44 9.35
C PHE A 279 16.60 -34.03 9.24
N LEU A 280 17.44 -34.97 8.79
CA LEU A 280 18.85 -34.71 8.57
C LEU A 280 19.08 -34.04 7.22
N TYR A 281 19.90 -33.00 7.21
CA TYR A 281 20.35 -32.28 6.03
C TYR A 281 21.88 -32.33 5.93
N LEU A 282 22.40 -32.70 4.76
CA LEU A 282 23.83 -32.67 4.48
C LEU A 282 24.19 -31.28 3.93
N LYS A 283 24.91 -30.49 4.73
CA LYS A 283 25.40 -29.18 4.32
C LYS A 283 26.41 -29.29 3.17
N PRO A 284 26.62 -28.21 2.38
CA PRO A 284 27.63 -28.19 1.31
C PRO A 284 29.06 -28.52 1.78
N ASN A 285 29.39 -28.25 3.05
CA ASN A 285 30.68 -28.59 3.66
C ASN A 285 30.81 -30.07 4.08
N GLY A 286 29.78 -30.90 3.84
CA GLY A 286 29.74 -32.32 4.22
C GLY A 286 29.27 -32.58 5.65
N GLN A 287 28.93 -31.56 6.43
CA GLN A 287 28.42 -31.72 7.79
C GLN A 287 26.94 -32.11 7.78
N LEU A 288 26.58 -33.16 8.54
CA LEU A 288 25.17 -33.47 8.82
C LEU A 288 24.63 -32.52 9.89
N PHE A 289 23.46 -31.95 9.61
CA PHE A 289 22.75 -31.05 10.51
C PHE A 289 21.29 -31.48 10.63
N GLU A 290 20.77 -31.57 11.85
CA GLU A 290 19.36 -31.91 12.08
C GLU A 290 18.50 -30.65 12.03
N ILE A 291 17.59 -30.59 11.06
CA ILE A 291 16.67 -29.47 10.89
C ILE A 291 15.45 -29.71 11.78
N GLN A 292 15.23 -28.80 12.73
CA GLN A 292 14.06 -28.84 13.61
C GLN A 292 12.85 -28.14 12.97
N PRO A 293 11.63 -28.64 13.18
CA PRO A 293 10.43 -27.95 12.71
C PRO A 293 10.22 -26.62 13.45
N PRO A 294 9.64 -25.59 12.80
CA PRO A 294 9.30 -24.33 13.45
C PRO A 294 8.30 -24.50 14.60
N LEU A 295 8.58 -23.87 15.73
CA LEU A 295 7.78 -23.98 16.96
C LEU A 295 7.19 -22.65 17.43
N CYS A 296 7.75 -21.50 17.01
CA CYS A 296 7.34 -20.19 17.51
C CYS A 296 5.85 -19.93 17.36
N HIS A 297 5.25 -19.31 18.41
CA HIS A 297 3.86 -18.86 18.55
C HIS A 297 2.77 -19.92 18.54
N ILE A 298 2.80 -20.86 17.60
CA ILE A 298 1.69 -21.80 17.36
C ILE A 298 2.09 -23.29 17.49
N GLY A 299 3.33 -23.59 17.90
CA GLY A 299 3.81 -24.97 18.06
C GLY A 299 4.05 -25.70 16.73
N PRO A 300 4.32 -27.02 16.77
CA PRO A 300 4.60 -27.80 15.57
C PRO A 300 3.32 -27.95 14.72
N ALA A 301 3.40 -27.53 13.46
CA ALA A 301 2.30 -27.65 12.51
C ALA A 301 2.83 -28.05 11.13
N SER A 302 2.10 -28.93 10.44
CA SER A 302 2.41 -29.27 9.04
C SER A 302 2.21 -28.05 8.17
N LEU A 303 3.12 -27.84 7.22
CA LEU A 303 3.07 -26.70 6.32
C LEU A 303 2.45 -27.13 4.99
N ASN A 304 1.47 -26.38 4.51
CA ASN A 304 0.89 -26.62 3.19
C ASN A 304 1.76 -25.96 2.12
N ALA A 305 1.90 -26.63 0.99
CA ALA A 305 2.54 -26.07 -0.18
C ALA A 305 1.83 -26.54 -1.45
N ARG A 306 1.66 -25.66 -2.42
CA ARG A 306 1.09 -25.99 -3.71
C ARG A 306 2.20 -26.33 -4.71
N LEU A 307 2.17 -27.56 -5.19
CA LEU A 307 3.03 -28.03 -6.25
C LEU A 307 2.34 -27.79 -7.60
N ILE A 308 2.99 -27.04 -8.48
CA ILE A 308 2.51 -26.69 -9.82
C ILE A 308 3.56 -27.14 -10.83
N ALA A 309 3.16 -27.91 -11.83
CA ALA A 309 4.04 -28.30 -12.94
C ALA A 309 3.24 -28.55 -14.22
N LYS A 310 3.74 -28.02 -15.33
CA LYS A 310 3.20 -28.31 -16.67
C LYS A 310 3.27 -29.80 -16.99
N THR A 311 4.39 -30.42 -16.69
CA THR A 311 4.73 -31.80 -17.06
C THR A 311 4.94 -32.64 -15.81
N LYS A 312 4.28 -33.80 -15.72
CA LYS A 312 4.59 -34.79 -14.68
C LYS A 312 5.92 -35.47 -15.02
N ARG A 313 6.85 -35.51 -14.06
CA ARG A 313 8.21 -36.05 -14.23
C ARG A 313 8.44 -37.27 -13.35
N GLU A 314 9.48 -38.03 -13.66
CA GLU A 314 9.90 -39.18 -12.86
C GLU A 314 10.14 -38.80 -11.39
N GLY A 315 9.77 -39.68 -10.45
CA GLY A 315 9.91 -39.47 -9.00
C GLY A 315 8.89 -38.51 -8.37
N MET A 316 8.20 -37.71 -9.19
CA MET A 316 7.28 -36.68 -8.72
C MET A 316 6.07 -37.28 -7.99
N LEU A 317 5.74 -36.71 -6.82
CA LEU A 317 4.67 -37.16 -5.91
C LEU A 317 4.78 -38.61 -5.43
N ALA A 318 5.94 -39.26 -5.61
CA ALA A 318 6.13 -40.69 -5.36
C ALA A 318 5.07 -41.58 -6.06
N GLU A 319 4.45 -41.08 -7.14
CA GLU A 319 3.48 -41.85 -7.91
C GLU A 319 4.22 -42.83 -8.82
N ASN A 320 3.77 -44.08 -8.84
CA ASN A 320 4.29 -45.07 -9.78
C ASN A 320 4.20 -44.50 -11.21
N PRO A 321 5.26 -44.63 -12.03
CA PRO A 321 5.12 -44.36 -13.44
C PRO A 321 3.97 -45.25 -13.92
N GLY A 322 2.94 -44.65 -14.51
CA GLY A 322 1.95 -45.44 -15.24
C GLY A 322 2.65 -46.23 -16.34
N SER A 323 1.89 -46.90 -17.20
CA SER A 323 2.46 -47.63 -18.34
C SER A 323 3.23 -46.79 -19.38
N GLY A 324 3.51 -45.50 -19.11
CA GLY A 324 4.24 -44.59 -19.98
C GLY A 324 5.57 -44.11 -19.39
N ILE A 325 6.54 -43.85 -20.27
CA ILE A 325 7.85 -43.26 -19.93
C ILE A 325 7.62 -41.80 -19.52
N LEU A 326 7.98 -41.46 -18.28
CA LEU A 326 7.95 -40.08 -17.78
C LEU A 326 9.27 -39.37 -18.14
N PRO A 327 9.26 -38.06 -18.44
CA PRO A 327 10.47 -37.28 -18.58
C PRO A 327 11.30 -37.27 -17.31
N GLU A 328 12.62 -37.14 -17.46
CA GLU A 328 13.56 -36.98 -16.35
C GLU A 328 13.22 -35.74 -15.48
N PRO A 329 13.64 -35.73 -14.20
CA PRO A 329 13.47 -34.59 -13.32
C PRO A 329 14.13 -33.32 -13.88
N CYS A 330 13.48 -32.16 -13.70
CA CYS A 330 13.99 -30.88 -14.16
C CYS A 330 15.29 -30.51 -13.42
N GLU A 331 16.27 -29.88 -14.06
CA GLU A 331 17.43 -29.35 -13.33
C GLU A 331 17.07 -28.21 -12.37
N ASN A 332 15.98 -27.49 -12.66
CA ASN A 332 15.58 -26.29 -11.94
C ASN A 332 14.39 -26.56 -11.02
N LEU A 333 14.28 -25.78 -9.94
CA LEU A 333 13.11 -25.71 -9.07
C LEU A 333 12.84 -24.23 -8.72
N ILE A 334 11.58 -23.80 -8.82
CA ILE A 334 11.16 -22.51 -8.29
C ILE A 334 10.46 -22.75 -6.96
N ILE A 335 10.93 -22.09 -5.90
CA ILE A 335 10.26 -22.04 -4.61
C ILE A 335 9.65 -20.65 -4.47
N HIS A 336 8.34 -20.61 -4.30
CA HIS A 336 7.57 -19.38 -4.34
C HIS A 336 7.00 -19.02 -2.95
N CYS A 337 7.17 -17.76 -2.56
CA CYS A 337 6.63 -17.15 -1.35
C CYS A 337 5.62 -16.08 -1.76
N HIS A 338 4.36 -16.26 -1.38
CA HIS A 338 3.30 -15.33 -1.78
C HIS A 338 3.35 -13.98 -1.05
N GLY A 339 2.80 -12.92 -1.66
CA GLY A 339 2.56 -11.63 -1.04
C GLY A 339 1.41 -11.62 -0.01
N GLY A 340 0.83 -10.45 0.24
CA GLY A 340 -0.32 -10.33 1.17
C GLY A 340 0.01 -9.75 2.55
N GLY A 341 1.11 -8.98 2.64
CA GLY A 341 1.45 -8.19 3.82
C GLY A 341 1.70 -9.01 5.09
N PHE A 342 2.17 -10.25 4.94
CA PHE A 342 2.34 -11.23 6.04
C PHE A 342 1.05 -11.68 6.75
N VAL A 343 -0.10 -11.10 6.41
CA VAL A 343 -1.36 -11.26 7.16
C VAL A 343 -2.46 -11.97 6.38
N SER A 344 -2.32 -12.11 5.06
CA SER A 344 -3.36 -12.58 4.15
C SER A 344 -2.78 -13.32 2.94
N GLN A 345 -3.68 -13.84 2.10
CA GLN A 345 -3.42 -14.59 0.86
C GLN A 345 -2.81 -15.98 1.07
N SER A 346 -2.64 -16.68 -0.05
CA SER A 346 -2.10 -18.04 -0.13
C SER A 346 -1.52 -18.29 -1.54
N SER A 347 -0.95 -19.47 -1.74
CA SER A 347 -0.57 -20.03 -3.03
C SER A 347 -1.72 -20.02 -4.05
N SER A 348 -2.97 -20.12 -3.59
CA SER A 348 -4.15 -20.10 -4.47
C SER A 348 -4.35 -18.73 -5.12
N SER A 349 -4.09 -17.63 -4.40
CA SER A 349 -4.26 -16.26 -4.91
C SER A 349 -3.29 -15.92 -6.03
N HIS A 350 -2.18 -16.64 -6.11
CA HIS A 350 -1.08 -16.40 -7.04
C HIS A 350 -1.05 -17.45 -8.16
N GLU A 351 -2.00 -18.40 -8.16
CA GLU A 351 -2.02 -19.54 -9.08
C GLU A 351 -2.00 -19.11 -10.56
N SER A 352 -2.67 -18.00 -10.91
CA SER A 352 -2.82 -17.55 -12.29
C SER A 352 -1.48 -17.32 -13.00
N TYR A 353 -0.58 -16.53 -12.41
CA TYR A 353 0.74 -16.31 -13.00
C TYR A 353 1.70 -17.48 -12.75
N LEU A 354 1.53 -18.24 -11.65
CA LEU A 354 2.37 -19.42 -11.41
C LEU A 354 2.11 -20.52 -12.44
N ARG A 355 0.86 -20.70 -12.90
CA ARG A 355 0.54 -21.60 -14.02
C ARG A 355 1.13 -21.13 -15.34
N ASP A 356 1.06 -19.82 -15.63
CA ASP A 356 1.72 -19.25 -16.81
C ASP A 356 3.23 -19.53 -16.79
N TRP A 357 3.89 -19.28 -15.66
CA TRP A 357 5.31 -19.56 -15.48
C TRP A 357 5.64 -21.03 -15.64
N ALA A 358 4.87 -21.92 -14.99
CA ALA A 358 5.07 -23.36 -15.10
C ALA A 358 4.96 -23.84 -16.56
N VAL A 359 4.02 -23.29 -17.34
CA VAL A 359 3.84 -23.67 -18.76
C VAL A 359 4.96 -23.11 -19.65
N ARG A 360 5.35 -21.85 -19.45
CA ARG A 360 6.35 -21.16 -20.26
C ARG A 360 7.78 -21.62 -19.98
N LEU A 361 8.08 -21.92 -18.71
CA LEU A 361 9.41 -22.32 -18.28
C LEU A 361 9.58 -23.85 -18.24
N ASP A 362 8.49 -24.61 -18.13
CA ASP A 362 8.49 -26.07 -17.89
C ASP A 362 9.31 -26.50 -16.65
N ILE A 363 9.36 -25.60 -15.66
CA ILE A 363 10.02 -25.78 -14.35
C ILE A 363 8.94 -26.06 -13.28
N PRO A 364 9.11 -27.09 -12.42
CA PRO A 364 8.26 -27.29 -11.27
C PRO A 364 8.32 -26.12 -10.28
N ILE A 365 7.17 -25.73 -9.75
CA ILE A 365 7.02 -24.63 -8.80
C ILE A 365 6.41 -25.15 -7.50
N LEU A 366 7.07 -24.87 -6.38
CA LEU A 366 6.58 -25.14 -5.03
C LEU A 366 6.21 -23.81 -4.34
N SER A 367 4.92 -23.51 -4.23
CA SER A 367 4.41 -22.28 -3.61
C SER A 367 3.97 -22.54 -2.17
N ILE A 368 4.62 -21.89 -1.20
CA ILE A 368 4.47 -22.21 0.23
C ILE A 368 3.36 -21.38 0.88
N ASP A 369 2.42 -22.05 1.58
CA ASP A 369 1.36 -21.41 2.36
C ASP A 369 1.82 -21.22 3.82
N TYR A 370 2.68 -20.22 4.05
CA TYR A 370 3.24 -19.92 5.37
C TYR A 370 2.20 -19.35 6.34
N SER A 371 2.45 -19.50 7.64
CA SER A 371 1.55 -19.03 8.70
C SER A 371 1.48 -17.51 8.76
N LEU A 372 0.26 -16.98 8.95
CA LEU A 372 -0.03 -15.56 8.83
C LEU A 372 -0.15 -14.83 10.17
N ALA A 373 0.30 -13.58 10.19
CA ALA A 373 0.05 -12.63 11.26
C ALA A 373 -1.44 -12.22 11.36
N PRO A 374 -1.91 -11.75 12.53
CA PRO A 374 -1.19 -11.64 13.82
C PRO A 374 -1.18 -12.96 14.63
N ARG A 375 -1.77 -14.05 14.12
CA ARG A 375 -1.80 -15.34 14.83
C ARG A 375 -0.41 -15.98 14.93
N ALA A 376 0.40 -15.80 13.89
CA ALA A 376 1.78 -16.27 13.80
C ALA A 376 2.67 -15.09 13.39
N PRO A 377 3.01 -14.18 14.32
CA PRO A 377 3.90 -13.07 14.02
C PRO A 377 5.33 -13.55 13.74
N TYR A 378 6.22 -12.63 13.40
CA TYR A 378 7.65 -12.87 13.27
C TYR A 378 8.19 -13.61 14.52
N PRO A 379 9.08 -14.60 14.37
CA PRO A 379 9.74 -15.07 13.13
C PRO A 379 9.04 -16.23 12.41
N ARG A 380 7.81 -16.61 12.79
CA ARG A 380 7.21 -17.90 12.38
C ARG A 380 7.21 -18.17 10.88
N ALA A 381 6.74 -17.22 10.06
CA ALA A 381 6.70 -17.39 8.61
C ALA A 381 8.10 -17.58 7.98
N MET A 382 9.12 -16.88 8.52
CA MET A 382 10.50 -16.98 8.03
C MET A 382 11.09 -18.36 8.36
N GLU A 383 10.86 -18.86 9.58
CA GLU A 383 11.28 -20.22 9.98
C GLU A 383 10.62 -21.30 9.13
N GLU A 384 9.31 -21.19 8.87
CA GLU A 384 8.57 -22.12 8.02
C GLU A 384 9.09 -22.14 6.59
N LEU A 385 9.44 -20.98 6.04
CA LEU A 385 9.99 -20.89 4.69
C LEU A 385 11.41 -21.44 4.61
N LEU A 386 12.25 -21.20 5.62
CA LEU A 386 13.57 -21.82 5.69
C LEU A 386 13.47 -23.35 5.80
N PHE A 387 12.59 -23.84 6.67
CA PHE A 387 12.31 -25.26 6.83
C PHE A 387 11.83 -25.89 5.52
N ALA A 388 10.87 -25.25 4.85
CA ALA A 388 10.33 -25.70 3.56
C ALA A 388 11.39 -25.71 2.45
N TYR A 389 12.24 -24.69 2.40
CA TYR A 389 13.34 -24.58 1.45
C TYR A 389 14.30 -25.76 1.59
N ILE A 390 14.77 -26.03 2.81
CA ILE A 390 15.71 -27.12 3.07
C ILE A 390 15.04 -28.48 2.84
N TRP A 391 13.77 -28.63 3.22
CA TRP A 391 12.98 -29.83 2.93
C TRP A 391 12.87 -30.07 1.42
N ALA A 392 12.63 -29.03 0.62
CA ALA A 392 12.53 -29.12 -0.82
C ALA A 392 13.84 -29.55 -1.48
N LEU A 393 14.99 -29.10 -0.96
CA LEU A 393 16.31 -29.59 -1.40
C LEU A 393 16.47 -31.08 -1.16
N SER A 394 16.10 -31.56 0.03
CA SER A 394 16.19 -32.99 0.38
C SER A 394 15.17 -33.87 -0.33
N ASN A 395 14.11 -33.28 -0.88
CA ASN A 395 12.99 -33.99 -1.52
C ASN A 395 12.78 -33.55 -2.98
N ALA A 396 13.82 -33.04 -3.65
CA ALA A 396 13.69 -32.46 -4.99
C ALA A 396 13.06 -33.44 -6.00
N ALA A 397 13.42 -34.72 -5.94
CA ALA A 397 12.85 -35.75 -6.81
C ALA A 397 11.32 -35.90 -6.64
N PHE A 398 10.83 -35.82 -5.40
CA PHE A 398 9.39 -35.79 -5.10
C PHE A 398 8.68 -34.58 -5.73
N LEU A 399 9.41 -33.49 -5.95
CA LEU A 399 8.92 -32.27 -6.62
C LEU A 399 9.11 -32.32 -8.15
N GLY A 400 9.67 -33.41 -8.71
CA GLY A 400 9.97 -33.55 -10.13
C GLY A 400 11.21 -32.76 -10.57
N SER A 401 12.13 -32.48 -9.66
CA SER A 401 13.36 -31.72 -9.91
C SER A 401 14.60 -32.43 -9.36
N THR A 402 15.78 -32.09 -9.85
CA THR A 402 17.07 -32.42 -9.20
C THR A 402 17.55 -31.29 -8.29
N ALA A 403 16.88 -30.13 -8.31
CA ALA A 403 17.26 -28.91 -7.58
C ALA A 403 18.72 -28.49 -7.81
N LYS A 404 19.29 -28.81 -8.98
CA LYS A 404 20.64 -28.38 -9.38
C LYS A 404 20.72 -26.85 -9.47
N ARG A 405 19.62 -26.19 -9.85
CA ARG A 405 19.41 -24.75 -9.69
C ARG A 405 18.09 -24.49 -8.98
N VAL A 406 18.11 -23.61 -7.98
CA VAL A 406 16.93 -23.25 -7.19
C VAL A 406 16.75 -21.75 -7.23
N ILE A 407 15.56 -21.32 -7.67
CA ILE A 407 15.16 -19.93 -7.68
C ILE A 407 14.17 -19.71 -6.54
N MET A 408 14.49 -18.81 -5.61
CA MET A 408 13.50 -18.27 -4.69
C MET A 408 12.78 -17.11 -5.37
N ALA A 409 11.47 -17.17 -5.41
CA ALA A 409 10.63 -16.15 -6.02
C ALA A 409 9.59 -15.67 -5.01
N GLY A 410 9.31 -14.36 -4.99
CA GLY A 410 8.22 -13.85 -4.19
C GLY A 410 7.93 -12.39 -4.49
N ASP A 411 6.72 -11.97 -4.13
CA ASP A 411 6.24 -10.62 -4.35
C ASP A 411 5.88 -9.95 -3.01
N SER A 412 6.09 -8.63 -2.91
CA SER A 412 5.81 -7.87 -1.68
C SER A 412 6.40 -8.56 -0.44
N ALA A 413 5.59 -8.87 0.58
CA ALA A 413 5.98 -9.62 1.78
C ALA A 413 6.68 -10.96 1.48
N GLY A 414 6.25 -11.69 0.45
CA GLY A 414 6.88 -12.95 0.03
C GLY A 414 8.27 -12.74 -0.56
N GLY A 415 8.50 -11.60 -1.23
CA GLY A 415 9.84 -11.19 -1.66
C GLY A 415 10.76 -10.86 -0.47
N ASN A 416 10.24 -10.20 0.57
CA ASN A 416 10.99 -9.97 1.80
C ASN A 416 11.39 -11.30 2.45
N LEU A 417 10.45 -12.23 2.62
CA LEU A 417 10.74 -13.54 3.20
C LEU A 417 11.74 -14.35 2.36
N SER A 418 11.64 -14.26 1.03
CA SER A 418 12.59 -14.93 0.11
C SER A 418 14.02 -14.42 0.29
N ALA A 419 14.19 -13.10 0.45
CA ALA A 419 15.49 -12.51 0.77
C ALA A 419 16.00 -12.98 2.15
N CYS A 420 15.13 -13.00 3.16
CA CYS A 420 15.46 -13.49 4.51
C CYS A 420 15.92 -14.96 4.50
N VAL A 421 15.29 -15.84 3.72
CA VAL A 421 15.72 -17.24 3.58
C VAL A 421 17.13 -17.32 3.01
N ALA A 422 17.44 -16.53 1.97
CA ALA A 422 18.78 -16.50 1.40
C ALA A 422 19.83 -16.04 2.41
N LEU A 423 19.54 -14.96 3.17
CA LEU A 423 20.40 -14.46 4.24
C LEU A 423 20.63 -15.52 5.34
N LYS A 424 19.57 -16.21 5.77
CA LYS A 424 19.68 -17.30 6.76
C LYS A 424 20.46 -18.49 6.25
N CYS A 425 20.35 -18.83 4.95
CA CYS A 425 21.18 -19.88 4.36
C CYS A 425 22.68 -19.51 4.40
N ILE A 426 23.02 -18.25 4.13
CA ILE A 426 24.39 -17.74 4.24
C ILE A 426 24.88 -17.85 5.69
N GLU A 427 24.11 -17.30 6.63
CA GLU A 427 24.43 -17.27 8.07
C GLU A 427 24.66 -18.68 8.64
N MET A 428 23.83 -19.65 8.24
CA MET A 428 23.86 -21.01 8.78
C MET A 428 24.73 -21.99 7.96
N GLY A 429 25.31 -21.54 6.84
CA GLY A 429 26.10 -22.37 5.93
C GLY A 429 25.29 -23.46 5.21
N PHE A 430 24.01 -23.21 4.93
CA PHE A 430 23.18 -24.07 4.07
C PHE A 430 23.38 -23.74 2.59
N ARG A 431 22.91 -24.60 1.68
CA ARG A 431 22.94 -24.32 0.23
C ARG A 431 22.06 -23.08 -0.05
N VAL A 432 22.67 -21.98 -0.47
CA VAL A 432 21.95 -20.76 -0.86
C VAL A 432 21.17 -20.97 -2.17
N PRO A 433 20.06 -20.24 -2.40
CA PRO A 433 19.40 -20.22 -3.69
C PRO A 433 20.35 -19.70 -4.78
N ASP A 434 20.26 -20.26 -5.98
CA ASP A 434 21.09 -19.84 -7.12
C ASP A 434 20.62 -18.51 -7.72
N SER A 435 19.36 -18.12 -7.48
CA SER A 435 18.77 -16.87 -7.97
C SER A 435 17.60 -16.41 -7.09
N LEU A 436 17.38 -15.09 -7.06
CA LEU A 436 16.24 -14.45 -6.39
C LEU A 436 15.41 -13.66 -7.41
N PHE A 437 14.09 -13.87 -7.41
CA PHE A 437 13.13 -12.99 -8.09
C PHE A 437 12.25 -12.31 -7.04
N LEU A 438 12.50 -11.02 -6.79
CA LEU A 438 11.84 -10.27 -5.71
C LEU A 438 11.02 -9.13 -6.30
N ALA A 439 9.72 -9.34 -6.49
CA ALA A 439 8.83 -8.34 -7.08
C ALA A 439 8.39 -7.31 -6.03
N TYR A 440 8.71 -6.03 -6.25
CA TYR A 440 8.27 -4.87 -5.42
C TYR A 440 8.35 -5.13 -3.90
N PHE A 441 9.39 -5.84 -3.46
CA PHE A 441 9.50 -6.31 -2.09
C PHE A 441 9.96 -5.20 -1.14
N PRO A 442 9.44 -5.15 0.11
CA PRO A 442 9.91 -4.21 1.11
C PRO A 442 11.26 -4.68 1.65
N CYS A 443 12.35 -4.18 1.05
CA CYS A 443 13.72 -4.52 1.44
C CYS A 443 14.12 -3.90 2.79
N ALA A 444 13.82 -2.62 2.97
CA ALA A 444 14.08 -1.88 4.21
C ALA A 444 12.77 -1.27 4.68
N ILE A 445 12.38 -1.62 5.89
CA ILE A 445 11.15 -1.14 6.53
C ILE A 445 11.55 -0.19 7.65
N ALA A 446 12.16 0.93 7.25
CA ALA A 446 12.47 2.03 8.15
C ALA A 446 11.35 3.06 8.06
N TRP A 447 10.97 3.59 9.21
CA TRP A 447 10.16 4.81 9.30
C TRP A 447 11.06 6.02 9.03
N SER A 448 11.54 6.12 7.79
CA SER A 448 12.29 7.28 7.33
C SER A 448 11.55 7.91 6.14
N PRO A 449 11.34 9.23 6.15
CA PRO A 449 10.69 9.95 5.08
C PRO A 449 11.60 9.98 3.86
N THR A 450 11.15 9.31 2.82
CA THR A 450 11.80 9.30 1.51
C THR A 450 10.77 9.74 0.47
N PRO A 451 11.20 10.18 -0.72
CA PRO A 451 10.23 10.52 -1.77
C PRO A 451 9.25 9.39 -2.09
N ALA A 452 9.71 8.14 -2.00
CA ALA A 452 8.86 6.96 -2.15
C ALA A 452 7.80 6.83 -1.03
N ARG A 453 8.11 7.27 0.20
CA ARG A 453 7.10 7.30 1.28
C ARG A 453 6.05 8.37 1.06
N PHE A 454 6.40 9.55 0.55
CA PHE A 454 5.41 10.56 0.16
C PHE A 454 4.49 10.03 -0.95
N LEU A 455 5.04 9.33 -1.94
CA LEU A 455 4.22 8.67 -2.97
C LEU A 455 3.27 7.61 -2.40
N SER A 456 3.69 6.88 -1.35
CA SER A 456 2.81 5.89 -0.70
C SER A 456 1.62 6.48 0.06
N LEU A 457 1.57 7.80 0.29
CA LEU A 457 0.40 8.47 0.86
C LEU A 457 -0.78 8.48 -0.13
N ILE A 458 -0.48 8.48 -1.43
CA ILE A 458 -1.45 8.57 -2.52
C ILE A 458 -1.57 7.26 -3.32
N ASP A 459 -1.08 6.15 -2.75
CA ASP A 459 -1.16 4.83 -3.38
C ASP A 459 -2.59 4.26 -3.27
N PRO A 460 -3.28 3.98 -4.39
CA PRO A 460 -4.66 3.53 -4.38
C PRO A 460 -4.84 2.06 -3.93
N LEU A 461 -3.75 1.29 -3.77
CA LEU A 461 -3.76 -0.13 -3.44
C LEU A 461 -3.12 -0.42 -2.08
N ILE A 462 -1.93 0.11 -1.84
CA ILE A 462 -1.11 -0.16 -0.65
C ILE A 462 -0.76 1.17 0.02
N PRO A 463 -1.76 1.88 0.57
CA PRO A 463 -1.50 3.13 1.27
C PRO A 463 -0.71 2.90 2.55
N LEU A 464 0.00 3.92 3.02
CA LEU A 464 0.88 3.84 4.19
C LEU A 464 0.20 3.23 5.44
N GLY A 465 -1.08 3.56 5.68
CA GLY A 465 -1.84 3.00 6.81
C GLY A 465 -2.02 1.48 6.75
N PHE A 466 -2.27 0.93 5.55
CA PHE A 466 -2.37 -0.52 5.35
C PHE A 466 -1.04 -1.22 5.63
N MET A 467 0.06 -0.70 5.07
CA MET A 467 1.40 -1.23 5.31
C MET A 467 1.78 -1.18 6.80
N THR A 468 1.46 -0.07 7.47
CA THR A 468 1.67 0.09 8.91
C THR A 468 0.96 -0.98 9.73
N ASN A 469 -0.30 -1.26 9.40
CA ASN A 469 -1.07 -2.28 10.11
C ASN A 469 -0.57 -3.70 9.83
N CYS A 470 -0.12 -3.99 8.61
CA CYS A 470 0.55 -5.25 8.29
C CYS A 470 1.81 -5.45 9.14
N LEU A 471 2.63 -4.39 9.26
CA LEU A 471 3.87 -4.44 10.05
C LEU A 471 3.61 -4.57 11.54
N LYS A 472 2.62 -3.86 12.07
CA LYS A 472 2.19 -4.02 13.47
C LYS A 472 1.78 -5.47 13.74
N ALA A 473 0.94 -6.05 12.88
CA ALA A 473 0.50 -7.43 13.03
C ALA A 473 1.66 -8.44 12.93
N TYR A 474 2.65 -8.17 12.08
CA TYR A 474 3.78 -9.07 11.83
C TYR A 474 4.90 -8.94 12.86
N ALA A 475 5.28 -7.73 13.25
CA ALA A 475 6.50 -7.47 14.02
C ALA A 475 6.25 -7.21 15.52
N CYS A 476 5.05 -6.81 15.93
CA CYS A 476 4.75 -6.54 17.34
C CYS A 476 4.42 -7.84 18.10
N SER A 477 4.71 -7.86 19.41
CA SER A 477 4.24 -8.94 20.28
C SER A 477 2.71 -8.96 20.35
N PRO A 478 2.09 -10.12 20.63
CA PRO A 478 0.64 -10.23 20.77
C PRO A 478 0.03 -9.23 21.76
N ASP A 479 0.74 -8.92 22.85
CA ASP A 479 0.27 -7.97 23.88
C ASP A 479 0.24 -6.53 23.36
N ILE A 480 1.34 -6.06 22.74
CA ILE A 480 1.43 -4.74 22.11
C ILE A 480 0.39 -4.60 20.98
N TYR A 481 0.18 -5.67 20.22
CA TYR A 481 -0.84 -5.71 19.18
C TYR A 481 -2.27 -5.59 19.79
N GLN A 482 -2.56 -6.29 20.88
CA GLN A 482 -3.87 -6.22 21.54
C GLN A 482 -4.17 -4.85 22.16
N ASP A 483 -3.20 -4.18 22.77
CA ASP A 483 -3.37 -2.83 23.32
C ASP A 483 -3.73 -1.83 22.21
N SER A 484 -3.10 -1.95 21.04
CA SER A 484 -3.42 -1.10 19.88
C SER A 484 -4.85 -1.30 19.34
N LEU A 485 -5.40 -2.52 19.46
CA LEU A 485 -6.78 -2.83 19.08
C LEU A 485 -7.79 -2.29 20.09
N TYR A 486 -7.42 -2.22 21.37
CA TYR A 486 -8.29 -1.69 22.44
C TYR A 486 -8.51 -0.18 22.28
N GLU A 487 -7.46 0.58 21.97
CA GLU A 487 -7.56 2.01 21.66
C GLU A 487 -8.41 2.29 20.41
N TYR A 488 -8.33 1.42 19.40
CA TYR A 488 -9.17 1.49 18.20
C TYR A 488 -10.65 1.30 18.52
N LYS A 489 -10.99 0.39 19.43
CA LYS A 489 -12.37 0.18 19.89
C LYS A 489 -12.89 1.36 20.70
N LEU A 490 -12.08 1.94 21.60
CA LEU A 490 -12.46 3.13 22.37
C LEU A 490 -12.77 4.33 21.47
N LYS A 491 -11.99 4.54 20.40
CA LYS A 491 -12.25 5.60 19.40
C LYS A 491 -13.54 5.39 18.59
N ASN A 492 -14.01 4.14 18.43
CA ASN A 492 -15.25 3.83 17.71
C ASN A 492 -16.49 3.71 18.60
N ILE A 493 -16.32 3.46 19.91
CA ILE A 493 -17.40 3.59 20.91
C ILE A 493 -17.78 5.07 21.08
N ALA A 494 -16.85 5.99 20.83
CA ALA A 494 -17.08 7.44 20.84
C ALA A 494 -17.69 7.98 19.52
N LYS A 495 -18.64 7.26 18.89
CA LYS A 495 -19.52 7.89 17.89
C LYS A 495 -20.68 8.59 18.61
N PRO A 496 -21.08 9.79 18.17
CA PRO A 496 -22.26 10.44 18.72
C PRO A 496 -23.46 9.54 18.44
N LYS A 497 -24.24 9.22 19.47
CA LYS A 497 -25.61 8.78 19.25
C LYS A 497 -26.32 9.92 18.54
N ASP A 498 -27.02 9.62 17.45
CA ASP A 498 -27.92 10.56 16.79
C ASP A 498 -28.79 11.22 17.87
N GLY A 499 -28.50 12.49 18.15
CA GLY A 499 -29.22 13.27 19.13
C GLY A 499 -30.55 13.69 18.55
N THR A 500 -31.64 13.12 19.04
CA THR A 500 -32.82 13.95 19.28
C THR A 500 -32.40 14.96 20.33
N SER A 501 -32.44 16.24 19.96
CA SER A 501 -32.16 17.39 20.80
C SER A 501 -33.01 17.34 22.07
N GLU A 502 -32.40 17.03 23.23
CA GLU A 502 -32.80 17.61 24.54
C GLU A 502 -31.87 17.26 25.72
N ASP A 503 -31.01 16.24 25.67
CA ASP A 503 -30.23 15.83 26.86
C ASP A 503 -28.70 16.01 26.75
N PHE A 504 -28.20 17.23 26.58
CA PHE A 504 -26.76 17.54 26.76
C PHE A 504 -26.53 18.94 27.37
N VAL A 505 -27.06 19.15 28.57
CA VAL A 505 -26.59 20.21 29.48
C VAL A 505 -26.40 19.59 30.85
N GLU A 506 -25.29 18.89 31.06
CA GLU A 506 -24.66 18.73 32.37
C GLU A 506 -23.34 17.98 32.16
N ASN A 507 -22.26 18.54 32.72
CA ASN A 507 -20.87 18.04 32.70
C ASN A 507 -20.00 18.48 31.51
N ILE A 508 -19.69 19.77 31.47
CA ILE A 508 -18.43 20.29 30.91
C ILE A 508 -17.74 21.07 32.04
N GLU A 509 -16.67 20.51 32.61
CA GLU A 509 -15.67 21.34 33.31
C GLU A 509 -14.95 22.17 32.24
N CYS A 510 -15.38 23.42 32.11
CA CYS A 510 -14.90 24.37 31.13
C CYS A 510 -13.59 24.99 31.65
N SER A 511 -12.48 24.84 30.91
CA SER A 511 -11.26 25.62 31.14
C SER A 511 -11.54 27.08 30.82
N GLU A 512 -11.12 28.00 31.70
CA GLU A 512 -11.39 29.45 31.65
C GLU A 512 -11.11 30.11 30.28
N GLU A 513 -10.19 29.57 29.49
CA GLU A 513 -9.86 30.05 28.13
C GLU A 513 -11.01 29.91 27.11
N ALA A 514 -11.94 28.97 27.30
CA ALA A 514 -13.11 28.80 26.42
C ALA A 514 -14.23 29.79 26.75
N LEU A 515 -14.29 30.29 27.98
CA LEU A 515 -15.28 31.28 28.42
C LEU A 515 -14.96 32.69 27.90
N GLU A 516 -13.67 33.05 27.76
CA GLU A 516 -13.26 34.34 27.17
C GLU A 516 -13.58 34.45 25.67
N LEU A 517 -13.54 33.34 24.92
CA LEU A 517 -13.89 33.31 23.49
C LEU A 517 -15.40 33.43 23.24
N ILE A 518 -16.23 33.01 24.20
CA ILE A 518 -17.70 33.08 24.11
C ILE A 518 -18.23 34.46 24.54
N GLN A 519 -17.53 35.14 25.47
CA GLN A 519 -17.98 36.45 25.95
C GLN A 519 -17.69 37.61 24.98
N ASN A 520 -16.72 37.45 24.06
CA ASN A 520 -16.35 38.50 23.11
C ASN A 520 -17.16 38.52 21.80
N THR A 521 -18.18 37.66 21.64
CA THR A 521 -19.03 37.63 20.43
C THR A 521 -20.41 38.25 20.60
N ASN A 522 -20.70 38.90 21.73
CA ASN A 522 -21.99 39.54 22.01
C ASN A 522 -21.97 41.07 21.84
N ASP A 523 -21.37 41.58 20.76
CA ASP A 523 -21.66 42.96 20.34
C ASP A 523 -21.77 43.08 18.81
N ASP A 524 -23.01 43.37 18.41
CA ASP A 524 -23.56 43.88 17.16
C ASP A 524 -23.01 43.49 15.77
N SER A 525 -23.92 42.85 15.03
CA SER A 525 -24.18 42.93 13.58
C SER A 525 -23.42 42.01 12.59
N GLN A 526 -24.26 41.33 11.78
CA GLN A 526 -24.01 40.48 10.61
C GLN A 526 -23.77 38.97 10.80
N SER A 527 -24.64 38.22 10.11
CA SER A 527 -24.83 36.78 10.12
C SER A 527 -23.68 36.00 9.48
N VAL A 528 -23.02 35.16 10.27
CA VAL A 528 -22.31 33.95 9.81
C VAL A 528 -22.63 32.84 10.80
N ILE A 529 -23.55 31.93 10.43
CA ILE A 529 -23.75 30.67 11.17
C ILE A 529 -22.72 29.69 10.62
N THR A 530 -21.53 29.63 11.22
CA THR A 530 -20.68 28.44 11.13
C THR A 530 -21.32 27.34 12.00
N PRO A 531 -21.62 26.14 11.47
CA PRO A 531 -22.19 25.07 12.27
C PRO A 531 -21.24 24.69 13.40
N VAL A 532 -21.77 24.65 14.62
CA VAL A 532 -21.03 24.26 15.84
C VAL A 532 -20.34 22.90 15.69
N GLU A 533 -20.86 22.03 14.82
CA GLU A 533 -20.26 20.74 14.43
C GLU A 533 -18.90 20.88 13.72
N GLU A 534 -18.70 21.89 12.85
CA GLU A 534 -17.42 22.10 12.16
C GLU A 534 -16.33 22.59 13.12
N VAL A 535 -16.70 23.42 14.10
CA VAL A 535 -15.79 23.94 15.13
C VAL A 535 -15.39 22.82 16.12
N ILE A 536 -16.34 21.97 16.51
CA ILE A 536 -16.09 20.81 17.38
C ILE A 536 -15.24 19.77 16.67
N MET A 537 -15.51 19.49 15.39
CA MET A 537 -14.69 18.58 14.56
C MET A 537 -13.25 19.10 14.40
N ALA A 538 -13.07 20.40 14.10
CA ALA A 538 -11.74 21.00 13.98
C ALA A 538 -10.96 21.02 15.31
N ALA A 539 -11.64 21.20 16.45
CA ALA A 539 -11.02 21.12 17.77
C ALA A 539 -10.64 19.67 18.14
N HIS A 540 -11.46 18.69 17.74
CA HIS A 540 -11.18 17.27 17.92
C HIS A 540 -10.01 16.79 17.02
N GLU A 541 -9.96 17.24 15.77
CA GLU A 541 -8.86 16.98 14.82
C GLU A 541 -7.51 17.51 15.32
N ARG A 542 -7.46 18.74 15.86
CA ARG A 542 -6.21 19.32 16.42
C ARG A 542 -5.72 18.58 17.67
N ARG A 543 -6.62 18.06 18.49
CA ARG A 543 -6.27 17.31 19.71
C ARG A 543 -5.87 15.86 19.39
N GLN A 544 -6.49 15.25 18.37
CA GLN A 544 -6.10 13.94 17.85
C GLN A 544 -4.76 13.98 17.10
N SER A 545 -4.48 15.00 16.27
CA SER A 545 -3.23 15.06 15.50
C SER A 545 -1.98 15.17 16.38
N ARG A 546 -2.04 15.96 17.47
CA ARG A 546 -0.93 16.07 18.45
C ARG A 546 -0.67 14.77 19.22
N ARG A 547 -1.72 14.08 19.69
CA ARG A 547 -1.58 12.80 20.41
C ARG A 547 -1.14 11.64 19.48
N PHE A 548 -1.52 11.70 18.21
CA PHE A 548 -1.23 10.67 17.21
C PHE A 548 0.17 10.78 16.61
N SER A 549 0.72 12.01 16.51
CA SER A 549 2.12 12.24 16.20
C SER A 549 3.05 11.56 17.21
N THR A 550 2.68 11.59 18.50
CA THR A 550 3.43 10.91 19.57
C THR A 550 3.31 9.39 19.47
N MET A 551 2.10 8.85 19.28
CA MET A 551 1.87 7.39 19.17
C MET A 551 2.49 6.73 17.94
N LEU A 552 2.46 7.37 16.76
CA LEU A 552 3.07 6.81 15.55
C LEU A 552 4.60 6.81 15.66
N THR A 553 5.18 7.80 16.33
CA THR A 553 6.62 7.86 16.62
C THR A 553 7.00 6.77 17.62
N GLU A 554 6.24 6.64 18.73
CA GLU A 554 6.40 5.53 19.68
C GLU A 554 6.18 4.17 19.03
N THR A 555 5.21 4.02 18.11
CA THR A 555 4.99 2.74 17.42
C THR A 555 6.07 2.45 16.38
N ALA A 556 6.57 3.46 15.67
CA ALA A 556 7.68 3.32 14.74
C ALA A 556 8.97 2.94 15.47
N GLU A 557 9.25 3.58 16.61
CA GLU A 557 10.33 3.24 17.52
C GLU A 557 10.12 1.85 18.15
N ASN A 558 8.90 1.49 18.54
CA ASN A 558 8.57 0.17 19.08
C ASN A 558 8.66 -0.94 18.01
N ILE A 559 8.33 -0.67 16.74
CA ILE A 559 8.52 -1.62 15.63
C ILE A 559 10.02 -1.77 15.34
N SER A 560 10.76 -0.66 15.26
CA SER A 560 12.21 -0.68 15.07
C SER A 560 12.94 -1.38 16.22
N SER A 561 12.51 -1.11 17.45
CA SER A 561 13.01 -1.72 18.69
C SER A 561 12.58 -3.18 18.82
N ALA A 562 11.36 -3.56 18.44
CA ALA A 562 10.93 -4.96 18.40
C ALA A 562 11.70 -5.77 17.35
N ILE A 563 11.96 -5.19 16.17
CA ILE A 563 12.82 -5.78 15.14
C ILE A 563 14.24 -5.96 15.72
N THR A 564 14.82 -4.91 16.30
CA THR A 564 16.17 -4.93 16.89
C THR A 564 16.28 -5.91 18.07
N THR A 565 15.29 -5.94 18.96
CA THR A 565 15.23 -6.84 20.12
C THR A 565 15.07 -8.29 19.66
N THR A 566 14.29 -8.55 18.61
CA THR A 566 14.18 -9.91 18.06
C THR A 566 15.48 -10.33 17.36
N PHE A 567 16.19 -9.41 16.70
CA PHE A 567 17.55 -9.67 16.21
C PHE A 567 18.52 -9.99 17.35
N ILE A 568 18.53 -9.22 18.44
CA ILE A 568 19.37 -9.46 19.62
C ILE A 568 19.04 -10.80 20.29
N THR A 569 17.76 -11.18 20.35
CA THR A 569 17.31 -12.44 20.96
C THR A 569 17.69 -13.64 20.10
N LEU A 570 17.70 -13.50 18.77
CA LEU A 570 18.15 -14.55 17.83
C LEU A 570 19.68 -14.69 17.78
N THR A 571 20.43 -13.62 18.04
CA THR A 571 21.90 -13.66 18.20
C THR A 571 22.36 -13.94 19.64
N GLY A 572 21.42 -13.98 20.59
CA GLY A 572 21.67 -14.10 22.04
C GLY A 572 21.85 -15.53 22.55
N GLY A 573 21.93 -16.53 21.66
CA GLY A 573 22.39 -17.87 21.98
C GLY A 573 23.87 -18.02 21.66
N THR A 574 24.73 -17.55 22.56
CA THR A 574 26.17 -17.84 22.67
C THR A 574 26.96 -17.80 21.36
N ALA A 575 27.37 -16.60 20.95
CA ALA A 575 28.51 -16.39 20.05
C ALA A 575 29.83 -16.12 20.83
N GLU A 576 29.90 -16.48 22.12
CA GLU A 576 31.06 -16.22 23.00
C GLU A 576 31.79 -17.47 23.51
N GLU A 577 31.38 -18.69 23.13
CA GLU A 577 32.18 -19.88 23.42
C GLU A 577 32.54 -20.59 22.10
N ASP A 578 33.85 -20.74 21.89
CA ASP A 578 34.58 -21.31 20.75
C ASP A 578 34.80 -20.41 19.51
N ILE A 579 35.79 -19.51 19.66
CA ILE A 579 36.66 -19.03 18.56
C ILE A 579 37.44 -20.20 17.98
#